data_AF-A0A8E2DI64-F1
#
_entry.id   AF-A0A8E2DI64-F1
#
_cell.length_a   1.000
_cell.length_b   1.000
_cell.length_c   1.000
_cell.angle_alpha   90.00
_cell.angle_beta   90.00
_cell.angle_gamma   90.00
#
_symmetry.space_group_name_H-M   'P 1'
#
loop_
_entity.id
_entity.type
_entity.pdbx_description
1 polymer ?
#
loop_
_entity_poly.entity_id
_entity_poly.type
_entity_poly.pdbx_seq_one_letter_code
_entity_poly.pdbx_strand_id
1 'polypeptide(L)'
;MRPSDHKTELTTVTHTRFDQGVVELGAAMKETLQFMAQELLTDMTNARFERDPKAPTPAPDHDIESFLWMLCCTLLKRLAETQDHNMTETQAAAKDLYSRFFGQVELSTLSLASTGEGPFAMLDLIIIQQALSVPIFELLSRLRVTWTRTQIFGGSNNSSELIHPVVFAALDDDIAALETST
;
A
#
# COMPACT_ATOMS: atom_id res chain seq x y z
N MET A 1 -34.03 -20.27 35.17
CA MET A 1 -33.66 -18.85 34.93
C MET A 1 -32.29 -18.60 35.53
N ARG A 2 -31.24 -18.69 34.73
CA ARG A 2 -29.91 -18.06 34.86
C ARG A 2 -29.19 -18.27 33.51
N PRO A 3 -28.58 -17.23 32.91
CA PRO A 3 -28.14 -17.26 31.52
C PRO A 3 -26.75 -17.89 31.39
N SER A 4 -26.52 -18.53 30.25
CA SER A 4 -25.29 -19.20 29.85
C SER A 4 -24.10 -18.24 29.79
N ASP A 5 -23.00 -18.63 30.43
CA ASP A 5 -21.67 -18.02 30.26
C ASP A 5 -21.18 -18.25 28.82
N HIS A 6 -21.36 -17.27 27.93
CA HIS A 6 -20.63 -17.19 26.67
C HIS A 6 -19.31 -16.50 26.94
N LYS A 7 -18.32 -17.30 27.34
CA LYS A 7 -16.93 -16.88 27.42
C LYS A 7 -16.44 -16.73 25.98
N THR A 8 -16.36 -15.49 25.51
CA THR A 8 -15.74 -15.11 24.25
C THR A 8 -14.29 -15.61 24.29
N GLU A 9 -13.98 -16.69 23.56
CA GLU A 9 -12.61 -17.12 23.38
C GLU A 9 -11.87 -16.04 22.61
N LEU A 10 -10.89 -15.45 23.29
CA LEU A 10 -9.93 -14.53 22.74
C LEU A 10 -9.22 -15.26 21.59
N THR A 11 -9.50 -14.90 20.34
CA THR A 11 -8.74 -15.39 19.19
C THR A 11 -7.31 -14.92 19.34
N THR A 12 -6.46 -15.84 19.79
CA THR A 12 -5.02 -15.65 19.90
C THR A 12 -4.49 -15.32 18.50
N VAL A 13 -4.13 -14.05 18.28
CA VAL A 13 -3.44 -13.61 17.07
C VAL A 13 -2.15 -14.40 16.99
N THR A 14 -2.10 -15.34 16.05
CA THR A 14 -0.91 -16.14 15.80
C THR A 14 0.03 -15.25 15.00
N HIS A 15 0.91 -14.53 15.70
CA HIS A 15 2.03 -13.83 15.07
C HIS A 15 2.94 -14.88 14.43
N THR A 16 2.83 -15.04 13.11
CA THR A 16 3.80 -15.81 12.33
C THR A 16 5.13 -15.05 12.38
N ARG A 17 6.00 -15.46 13.30
CA ARG A 17 7.37 -14.94 13.38
C ARG A 17 8.14 -15.56 12.22
N PHE A 18 8.44 -14.77 11.20
CA PHE A 18 9.42 -15.16 10.20
C PHE A 18 10.79 -15.10 10.89
N ASP A 19 11.35 -16.28 11.17
CA ASP A 19 12.71 -16.41 11.72
C ASP A 19 13.71 -15.68 10.82
N GLN A 20 14.71 -15.05 11.45
CA GLN A 20 15.81 -14.29 10.85
C GLN A 20 16.80 -15.21 10.08
N GLY A 21 16.30 -16.05 9.18
CA GLY A 21 17.09 -16.73 8.17
C GLY A 21 17.13 -15.88 6.90
N VAL A 22 18.27 -15.86 6.22
CA VAL A 22 18.41 -15.28 4.88
C VAL A 22 17.30 -15.85 4.01
N VAL A 23 16.30 -15.01 3.70
CA VAL A 23 15.12 -15.45 2.97
C VAL A 23 15.53 -15.62 1.51
N GLU A 24 15.75 -16.87 1.09
CA GLU A 24 15.84 -17.19 -0.33
C GLU A 24 14.54 -16.69 -0.99
N LEU A 25 14.65 -15.79 -1.96
CA LEU A 25 13.53 -15.25 -2.72
C LEU A 25 12.81 -16.39 -3.47
N GLY A 26 11.87 -17.05 -2.78
CA GLY A 26 10.95 -17.99 -3.39
C GLY A 26 10.00 -17.29 -4.36
N ALA A 27 9.36 -18.07 -5.25
CA ALA A 27 8.37 -17.54 -6.20
C ALA A 27 7.25 -16.74 -5.51
N ALA A 28 6.84 -17.13 -4.30
CA ALA A 28 5.85 -16.43 -3.49
C ALA A 28 6.29 -15.01 -3.07
N MET A 29 7.59 -14.78 -2.81
CA MET A 29 8.08 -13.43 -2.51
C MET A 29 8.11 -12.55 -3.76
N LYS A 30 8.37 -13.12 -4.94
CA LYS A 30 8.39 -12.38 -6.21
C LYS A 30 7.02 -11.75 -6.52
N GLU A 31 5.94 -12.45 -6.20
CA GLU A 31 4.56 -11.96 -6.39
C GLU A 31 4.18 -10.84 -5.40
N THR A 32 4.90 -10.71 -4.29
CA THR A 32 4.66 -9.67 -3.29
C THR A 32 5.62 -8.49 -3.39
N LEU A 33 6.67 -8.54 -4.23
CA LEU A 33 7.65 -7.46 -4.36
C LEU A 33 7.01 -6.12 -4.76
N GLN A 34 5.97 -6.16 -5.59
CA GLN A 34 5.22 -4.98 -6.04
C GLN A 34 4.46 -4.24 -4.92
N PHE A 35 4.33 -4.85 -3.75
CA PHE A 35 3.75 -4.23 -2.57
C PHE A 35 4.79 -3.93 -1.51
N MET A 36 6.05 -4.28 -1.72
CA MET A 36 7.09 -4.07 -0.73
C MET A 36 7.46 -2.59 -0.64
N ALA A 37 7.76 -2.11 0.57
CA ALA A 37 8.21 -0.75 0.78
C ALA A 37 9.48 -0.41 -0.04
N GLN A 38 9.57 0.82 -0.53
CA GLN A 38 10.65 1.27 -1.40
C GLN A 38 12.05 1.06 -0.77
N GLU A 39 12.17 1.29 0.54
CA GLU A 39 13.44 1.09 1.28
C GLU A 39 13.89 -0.37 1.21
N LEU A 40 12.98 -1.31 1.48
CA LEU A 40 13.27 -2.75 1.39
C LEU A 40 13.63 -3.18 -0.04
N LEU A 41 12.93 -2.66 -1.06
CA LEU A 41 13.26 -2.92 -2.47
C LEU A 41 14.65 -2.39 -2.83
N THR A 42 15.03 -1.23 -2.29
CA THR A 42 16.34 -0.59 -2.51
C THR A 42 17.44 -1.39 -1.83
N ASP A 43 17.26 -1.78 -0.56
CA ASP A 43 18.19 -2.62 0.19
C ASP A 43 18.42 -3.96 -0.52
N MET A 44 17.35 -4.61 -0.97
CA MET A 44 17.44 -5.86 -1.72
C MET A 44 18.15 -5.69 -3.07
N THR A 45 17.98 -4.54 -3.74
CA THR A 45 18.65 -4.25 -5.00
C THR A 45 20.15 -4.04 -4.77
N ASN A 46 20.52 -3.27 -3.75
CA ASN A 46 21.90 -2.97 -3.39
C ASN A 46 22.63 -4.22 -2.88
N ALA A 47 21.98 -5.04 -2.05
CA ALA A 47 22.49 -6.30 -1.53
C ALA A 47 22.97 -7.27 -2.62
N ARG A 48 22.41 -7.20 -3.85
CA ARG A 48 22.87 -8.03 -4.99
C ARG A 48 24.31 -7.72 -5.41
N PHE A 49 24.81 -6.54 -5.08
CA PHE A 49 26.14 -6.06 -5.47
C PHE A 49 27.15 -6.11 -4.30
N GLU A 50 26.71 -6.48 -3.11
CA GLU A 50 27.55 -6.54 -1.90
C GLU A 50 28.17 -7.93 -1.71
N ARG A 51 29.41 -7.96 -1.17
CA ARG A 51 30.10 -9.22 -0.83
C ARG A 51 29.53 -9.89 0.43
N ASP A 52 28.91 -9.12 1.31
CA ASP A 52 28.29 -9.59 2.54
C ASP A 52 27.01 -8.77 2.80
N PRO A 53 25.89 -9.14 2.14
CA PRO A 53 24.68 -8.35 2.16
C PRO A 53 24.01 -8.41 3.53
N LYS A 54 23.76 -7.25 4.14
CA LYS A 54 22.92 -7.17 5.32
C LYS A 54 21.46 -7.40 4.92
N ALA A 55 20.76 -8.26 5.65
CA ALA A 55 19.32 -8.44 5.42
C ALA A 55 18.56 -7.12 5.66
N PRO A 56 17.57 -6.78 4.81
CA PRO A 56 16.69 -5.64 5.04
C PRO A 56 16.07 -5.72 6.43
N THR A 57 16.05 -4.61 7.17
CA THR A 57 15.47 -4.58 8.52
C THR A 57 14.03 -4.07 8.43
N PRO A 58 13.01 -4.90 8.70
CA PRO A 58 11.62 -4.47 8.62
C PRO A 58 11.30 -3.43 9.70
N ALA A 59 10.49 -2.43 9.33
CA ALA A 59 10.01 -1.37 10.20
C ALA A 59 8.47 -1.20 10.06
N PRO A 60 7.78 -0.66 11.09
CA PRO A 60 6.31 -0.58 11.10
C PRO A 60 5.70 0.26 9.97
N ASP A 61 6.45 1.21 9.43
CA ASP A 61 6.08 2.04 8.29
C ASP A 61 6.12 1.28 6.96
N HIS A 62 6.91 0.20 6.86
CA HIS A 62 6.94 -0.67 5.67
C HIS A 62 5.60 -1.38 5.45
N ASP A 63 4.94 -1.82 6.53
CA ASP A 63 3.61 -2.45 6.46
C ASP A 63 2.55 -1.44 5.97
N ILE A 64 2.69 -0.16 6.36
CA ILE A 64 1.78 0.89 5.95
C ILE A 64 1.97 1.21 4.48
N GLU A 65 3.21 1.36 4.02
CA GLU A 65 3.49 1.56 2.60
C GLU A 65 2.95 0.39 1.77
N SER A 66 3.13 -0.84 2.25
CA SER A 66 2.61 -2.04 1.60
C SER A 66 1.08 -2.04 1.50
N PHE A 67 0.41 -1.60 2.57
CA PHE A 67 -1.04 -1.40 2.56
C PHE A 67 -1.47 -0.34 1.53
N LEU A 68 -0.76 0.79 1.44
CA LEU A 68 -1.05 1.84 0.47
C LEU A 68 -0.88 1.35 -0.98
N TRP A 69 0.18 0.59 -1.28
CA TRP A 69 0.35 -0.07 -2.57
C TRP A 69 -0.81 -1.01 -2.90
N MET A 70 -1.27 -1.79 -1.92
CA MET A 70 -2.41 -2.71 -2.09
C MET A 70 -3.73 -1.96 -2.34
N LEU A 71 -3.96 -0.85 -1.64
CA LEU A 71 -5.13 0.00 -1.83
C LEU A 71 -5.16 0.57 -3.26
N CYS A 72 -4.05 1.15 -3.71
CA CYS A 72 -3.92 1.70 -5.06
C CYS A 72 -4.05 0.62 -6.15
N CYS A 73 -3.46 -0.56 -5.94
CA CYS A 73 -3.63 -1.72 -6.82
C CYS A 73 -5.09 -2.11 -6.98
N THR A 74 -5.84 -2.19 -5.86
CA THR A 74 -7.25 -2.55 -5.85
C THR A 74 -8.10 -1.56 -6.64
N LEU A 75 -7.84 -0.26 -6.48
CA LEU A 75 -8.55 0.79 -7.20
C LEU A 75 -8.23 0.79 -8.70
N LEU A 76 -6.95 0.68 -9.07
CA LEU A 76 -6.54 0.62 -10.48
C LEU A 76 -7.11 -0.60 -11.18
N LYS A 77 -7.09 -1.77 -10.52
CA LYS A 77 -7.71 -2.98 -11.05
C LYS A 77 -9.21 -2.80 -11.26
N ARG A 78 -9.91 -2.22 -10.30
CA ARG A 78 -11.35 -1.95 -10.42
C ARG A 78 -11.67 -0.98 -11.56
N LEU A 79 -10.91 0.10 -11.70
CA LEU A 79 -11.04 1.04 -12.82
C LEU A 79 -10.76 0.36 -14.17
N ALA A 80 -9.74 -0.49 -14.25
CA ALA A 80 -9.37 -1.23 -15.45
C ALA A 80 -10.41 -2.28 -15.88
N GLU A 81 -11.14 -2.87 -14.93
CA GLU A 81 -12.13 -3.94 -15.14
C GLU A 81 -13.57 -3.43 -15.24
N THR A 82 -13.79 -2.11 -15.05
CA THR A 82 -15.11 -1.50 -15.13
C THR A 82 -15.71 -1.72 -16.53
N GLN A 83 -16.98 -2.10 -16.62
CA GLN A 83 -17.67 -2.38 -17.90
C GLN A 83 -18.37 -1.15 -18.51
N ASP A 84 -18.15 0.04 -17.96
CA ASP A 84 -18.72 1.28 -18.48
C ASP A 84 -18.04 1.68 -19.80
N HIS A 85 -18.78 1.63 -20.89
CA HIS A 85 -18.31 1.99 -22.23
C HIS A 85 -17.83 3.45 -22.34
N ASN A 86 -18.33 4.34 -21.49
CA ASN A 86 -17.92 5.75 -21.48
C ASN A 86 -16.56 5.98 -20.82
N MET A 87 -16.00 4.97 -20.12
CA MET A 87 -14.74 5.08 -19.38
C MET A 87 -13.55 4.44 -20.12
N THR A 88 -13.64 4.26 -21.44
CA THR A 88 -12.62 3.54 -22.22
C THR A 88 -11.21 4.14 -22.05
N GLU A 89 -11.11 5.47 -22.04
CA GLU A 89 -9.82 6.16 -21.86
C GLU A 89 -9.29 6.02 -20.42
N THR A 90 -10.16 6.15 -19.41
CA THR A 90 -9.81 5.89 -18.01
C THR A 90 -9.36 4.44 -17.80
N GLN A 91 -10.05 3.46 -18.39
CA GLN A 91 -9.69 2.05 -18.31
C GLN A 91 -8.32 1.80 -18.92
N ALA A 92 -8.03 2.42 -20.07
CA ALA A 92 -6.72 2.33 -20.70
C ALA A 92 -5.62 2.91 -19.79
N ALA A 93 -5.85 4.09 -19.22
CA ALA A 93 -4.92 4.71 -18.28
C ALA A 93 -4.71 3.86 -17.01
N ALA A 94 -5.79 3.30 -16.46
CA ALA A 94 -5.73 2.44 -15.28
C ALA A 94 -4.98 1.12 -15.58
N LYS A 95 -5.18 0.53 -16.76
CA LYS A 95 -4.43 -0.66 -17.21
C LYS A 95 -2.95 -0.37 -17.40
N ASP A 96 -2.61 0.77 -18.00
CA ASP A 96 -1.23 1.20 -18.19
C ASP A 96 -0.51 1.39 -16.85
N LEU A 97 -1.10 2.15 -15.93
CA LEU A 97 -0.58 2.32 -14.57
C LEU A 97 -0.48 0.99 -13.83
N TYR A 98 -1.50 0.14 -13.91
CA TYR A 98 -1.46 -1.19 -13.29
C TYR A 98 -0.29 -2.01 -13.83
N SER A 99 -0.10 -2.06 -15.14
CA SER A 99 1.01 -2.79 -15.76
C SER A 99 2.37 -2.21 -15.39
N ARG A 100 2.46 -0.88 -15.25
CA ARG A 100 3.70 -0.18 -14.86
C ARG A 100 4.13 -0.52 -13.44
N PHE A 101 3.20 -0.55 -12.48
CA PHE A 101 3.52 -0.76 -11.06
C PHE A 101 3.41 -2.22 -10.60
N PHE A 102 2.43 -2.97 -11.11
CA PHE A 102 2.07 -4.31 -10.63
C PHE A 102 2.22 -5.41 -11.70
N GLY A 103 2.54 -5.04 -12.94
CA GLY A 103 2.88 -6.01 -14.00
C GLY A 103 4.35 -6.43 -14.00
N GLN A 104 5.18 -5.83 -13.13
CA GLN A 104 6.62 -6.03 -13.10
C GLN A 104 7.00 -7.10 -12.08
N VAL A 105 7.92 -7.99 -12.48
CA VAL A 105 8.43 -9.08 -11.63
C VAL A 105 9.93 -8.95 -11.35
N GLU A 106 10.59 -7.99 -11.99
CA GLU A 106 12.02 -7.73 -11.81
C GLU A 106 12.24 -6.67 -10.74
N LEU A 107 13.10 -7.00 -9.77
CA LEU A 107 13.38 -6.16 -8.61
C LEU A 107 13.90 -4.75 -8.96
N SER A 108 14.79 -4.65 -9.95
CA SER A 108 15.35 -3.38 -10.45
C SER A 108 14.27 -2.47 -11.03
N THR A 109 13.36 -3.05 -11.83
CA THR A 109 12.24 -2.33 -12.44
C THR A 109 11.22 -1.90 -11.39
N LEU A 110 10.92 -2.73 -10.40
CA LEU A 110 10.05 -2.39 -9.28
C LEU A 110 10.62 -1.28 -8.42
N SER A 111 11.91 -1.37 -8.05
CA SER A 111 12.61 -0.32 -7.31
C SER A 111 12.55 1.01 -8.08
N LEU A 112 12.86 1.01 -9.37
CA LEU A 112 12.80 2.21 -10.20
C LEU A 112 11.37 2.76 -10.33
N ALA A 113 10.38 1.90 -10.54
CA ALA A 113 8.97 2.31 -10.65
C ALA A 113 8.45 2.93 -9.34
N SER A 114 8.88 2.40 -8.19
CA SER A 114 8.52 2.94 -6.87
C SER A 114 9.25 4.25 -6.51
N THR A 115 10.28 4.63 -7.28
CA THR A 115 11.11 5.80 -6.96
C THR A 115 10.37 7.11 -7.23
N GLY A 116 10.22 7.95 -6.20
CA GLY A 116 9.86 9.37 -6.32
C GLY A 116 8.38 9.69 -6.16
N GLU A 117 7.48 8.92 -6.77
CA GLU A 117 6.03 9.22 -6.75
C GLU A 117 5.26 8.38 -5.71
N GLY A 118 5.84 7.26 -5.26
CA GLY A 118 5.26 6.36 -4.26
C GLY A 118 3.93 5.74 -4.71
N PRO A 119 3.14 5.17 -3.78
CA PRO A 119 1.89 4.47 -4.12
C PRO A 119 0.83 5.40 -4.75
N PHE A 120 0.95 6.72 -4.54
CA PHE A 120 -0.04 7.71 -4.99
C PHE A 120 0.23 8.30 -6.37
N ALA A 121 1.24 7.82 -7.11
CA ALA A 121 1.56 8.26 -8.48
C ALA A 121 0.33 8.31 -9.41
N MET A 122 -0.61 7.37 -9.23
CA MET A 122 -1.86 7.32 -10.00
C MET A 122 -2.71 8.59 -9.90
N LEU A 123 -2.59 9.35 -8.79
CA LEU A 123 -3.34 10.59 -8.59
C LEU A 123 -2.82 11.73 -9.45
N ASP A 124 -1.64 11.64 -10.06
CA ASP A 124 -1.12 12.70 -10.91
C ASP A 124 -1.80 12.72 -12.30
N LEU A 125 -2.54 11.67 -12.65
CA LEU A 125 -3.36 11.63 -13.86
C LEU A 125 -4.77 12.16 -13.61
N ILE A 126 -5.10 13.32 -14.21
CA ILE A 126 -6.42 13.96 -14.12
C ILE A 126 -7.55 12.99 -14.48
N ILE A 127 -7.35 12.16 -15.51
CA ILE A 127 -8.35 11.18 -15.95
C ILE A 127 -8.68 10.11 -14.89
N ILE A 128 -7.70 9.77 -14.05
CA ILE A 128 -7.89 8.87 -12.92
C ILE A 128 -8.61 9.61 -11.80
N GLN A 129 -8.21 10.85 -11.49
CA GLN A 129 -8.88 11.67 -10.46
C GLN A 129 -10.38 11.81 -10.74
N GLN A 130 -10.76 12.10 -11.99
CA GLN A 130 -12.16 12.28 -12.40
C GLN A 130 -12.99 10.99 -12.34
N ALA A 131 -12.32 9.84 -12.38
CA ALA A 131 -12.97 8.53 -12.32
C ALA A 131 -13.21 8.03 -10.89
N LEU A 132 -12.54 8.64 -9.91
CA LEU A 132 -12.76 8.34 -8.50
C LEU A 132 -14.00 9.08 -8.00
N SER A 133 -14.75 8.44 -7.09
CA SER A 133 -15.76 9.16 -6.34
C SER A 133 -15.09 10.21 -5.45
N VAL A 134 -15.80 11.31 -5.17
CA VAL A 134 -15.29 12.41 -4.31
C VAL A 134 -14.72 11.88 -2.99
N PRO A 135 -15.39 10.98 -2.24
CA PRO A 135 -14.86 10.47 -0.97
C PRO A 135 -13.56 9.69 -1.14
N ILE A 136 -13.43 8.86 -2.19
CA ILE A 136 -12.20 8.10 -2.43
C ILE A 136 -11.05 9.03 -2.82
N PHE A 137 -11.32 10.04 -3.65
CA PHE A 137 -10.31 11.02 -4.03
C PHE A 137 -9.80 11.81 -2.81
N GLU A 138 -10.70 12.24 -1.93
CA GLU A 138 -10.36 12.96 -0.70
C GLU A 138 -9.55 12.09 0.28
N LEU A 139 -9.96 10.83 0.47
CA LEU A 139 -9.20 9.84 1.25
C LEU A 139 -7.75 9.73 0.77
N LEU A 140 -7.57 9.41 -0.52
CA LEU A 140 -6.24 9.18 -1.09
C LEU A 140 -5.40 10.45 -1.05
N SER A 141 -6.01 11.62 -1.21
CA SER A 141 -5.32 12.90 -1.09
C SER A 141 -4.80 13.16 0.33
N ARG A 142 -5.61 12.88 1.37
CA ARG A 142 -5.18 12.98 2.77
C ARG A 142 -4.07 11.99 3.10
N LEU A 143 -4.19 10.75 2.64
CA LEU A 143 -3.16 9.73 2.82
C LEU A 143 -1.86 10.11 2.10
N ARG A 144 -1.92 10.63 0.86
CA ARG A 144 -0.76 11.14 0.11
C ARG A 144 -0.04 12.25 0.87
N VAL A 145 -0.77 13.26 1.37
CA VAL A 145 -0.17 14.37 2.14
C VAL A 145 0.54 13.85 3.38
N THR A 146 -0.08 12.89 4.09
CA THR A 146 0.48 12.34 5.32
C THR A 146 1.71 11.48 5.03
N TRP A 147 1.66 10.62 4.02
CA TRP A 147 2.79 9.81 3.57
C TRP A 147 3.97 10.68 3.10
N THR A 148 3.72 11.68 2.24
CA THR A 148 4.76 12.61 1.78
C THR A 148 5.41 13.36 2.94
N ARG A 149 4.64 13.76 3.96
CA ARG A 149 5.18 14.38 5.16
C ARG A 149 6.09 13.41 5.92
N THR A 150 5.70 12.16 6.09
CA THR A 150 6.54 11.14 6.75
C THR A 150 7.84 10.88 5.99
N GLN A 151 7.79 10.82 4.66
CA GLN A 151 8.96 10.62 3.80
C GLN A 151 9.93 11.81 3.82
N ILE A 152 9.42 13.06 3.79
CA ILE A 152 10.27 14.27 3.76
C ILE A 152 10.85 14.62 5.12
N PHE A 153 10.07 14.47 6.19
CA PHE A 153 10.46 14.95 7.54
C PHE A 153 10.99 13.86 8.47
N GLY A 154 11.28 12.67 7.93
CA GLY A 154 11.88 11.50 8.58
C GLY A 154 12.20 11.65 10.08
N GLY A 155 11.33 11.08 10.93
CA GLY A 155 11.73 10.64 12.27
C GLY A 155 12.17 11.71 13.28
N SER A 156 11.62 12.94 13.27
CA SER A 156 11.87 13.91 14.34
C SER A 156 10.77 13.86 15.41
N ASN A 157 10.90 12.92 16.35
CA ASN A 157 10.40 12.82 17.73
C ASN A 157 9.05 13.41 18.21
N ASN A 158 8.29 14.21 17.46
CA ASN A 158 7.02 14.77 17.89
C ASN A 158 6.18 15.19 16.67
N SER A 159 5.01 14.56 16.52
CA SER A 159 3.87 14.90 15.66
C SER A 159 3.71 14.15 14.33
N SER A 160 2.74 13.22 14.34
CA SER A 160 2.09 12.59 13.17
C SER A 160 2.96 11.71 12.29
N GLU A 161 3.62 10.72 12.91
CA GLU A 161 4.08 9.54 12.20
C GLU A 161 2.85 8.85 11.56
N LEU A 162 2.93 8.51 10.27
CA LEU A 162 1.91 7.72 9.60
C LEU A 162 1.93 6.35 10.30
N ILE A 163 1.06 6.16 11.28
CA ILE A 163 0.91 4.91 12.05
C ILE A 163 -0.41 4.26 11.71
N HIS A 164 -0.52 2.95 11.93
CA HIS A 164 -1.74 2.19 11.61
C HIS A 164 -3.03 2.87 12.13
N PRO A 165 -3.10 3.40 13.37
CA PRO A 165 -4.28 4.11 13.86
C PRO A 165 -4.70 5.33 13.03
N VAL A 166 -3.75 6.08 12.46
CA VAL A 166 -4.07 7.28 11.65
C VAL A 166 -4.68 6.87 10.31
N VAL A 167 -4.13 5.82 9.69
CA VAL A 167 -4.65 5.29 8.43
C VAL A 167 -6.04 4.68 8.63
N PHE A 168 -6.22 3.89 9.68
CA PHE A 168 -7.53 3.29 9.98
C PHE A 168 -8.56 4.33 10.41
N ALA A 169 -8.20 5.33 11.21
CA ALA A 169 -9.13 6.41 11.55
C ALA A 169 -9.59 7.18 10.30
N ALA A 170 -8.69 7.47 9.35
CA ALA A 170 -9.07 8.13 8.11
C ALA A 170 -10.02 7.26 7.25
N LEU A 171 -9.83 5.94 7.23
CA LEU A 171 -10.72 5.01 6.56
C LEU A 171 -12.09 4.92 7.27
N ASP A 172 -12.09 4.81 8.60
CA ASP A 172 -13.30 4.71 9.42
C ASP A 172 -14.16 5.98 9.30
N ASP A 173 -13.54 7.17 9.33
CA ASP A 173 -14.22 8.45 9.13
C ASP A 173 -14.93 8.51 7.77
N ASP A 174 -14.26 8.04 6.71
CA ASP A 174 -14.83 8.06 5.35
C ASP A 174 -15.91 6.99 5.15
N ILE A 175 -15.77 5.82 5.78
CA ILE A 175 -16.83 4.80 5.79
C ILE A 175 -18.08 5.33 6.51
N ALA A 176 -17.91 5.96 7.68
CA ALA A 176 -19.02 6.55 8.43
C ALA A 176 -19.70 7.71 7.66
N ALA A 177 -18.93 8.52 6.92
CA ALA A 177 -19.48 9.58 6.06
C ALA A 177 -20.30 9.02 4.89
N LEU A 178 -19.91 7.86 4.34
CA LEU A 178 -20.65 7.18 3.28
C LEU A 178 -21.97 6.59 3.78
N GLU A 179 -22.00 6.01 4.98
CA GLU A 179 -23.22 5.44 5.58
C GLU A 179 -24.27 6.49 5.98
N THR A 180 -23.84 7.72 6.26
CA THR A 180 -24.73 8.83 6.64
C THR A 180 -25.29 9.61 5.45
N SER A 181 -24.78 9.35 4.24
CA SER A 181 -25.18 10.02 2.99
C SER A 181 -26.21 9.24 2.15
N THR A 182 -26.62 8.06 2.61
CA THR A 182 -27.68 7.20 2.03
C THR A 182 -28.98 7.28 2.82
#